data_AF-A0A966A6G2-F1
#
_entry.id   AF-A0A966A6G2-F1
#
_cell.length_a   1.000
_cell.length_b   1.000
_cell.length_c   1.000
_cell.angle_alpha   90.00
_cell.angle_beta   90.00
_cell.angle_gamma   90.00
#
_symmetry.space_group_name_H-M   'P 1'
#
loop_
_entity.id
_entity.type
_entity.pdbx_description
1 polymer ?
#
loop_
_entity_poly.entity_id
_entity_poly.type
_entity_poly.pdbx_seq_one_letter_code
_entity_poly.pdbx_strand_id
1 'polypeptide(L)'
;MPSDSHNRPAIVQSTRWYDLFSRGARDWLRHNEKVRESVKASLPDLISGPDVLTQPENRTVKVPVKFLEHYRFRLSDSDTQTGVGQGEGAKPGDVLRPAAPGGAGDGGAGTGEGGLEFVLEFKVDDILDWLWEELELPNLEPKSADSMDHPEYVREGIDRRGPRARLDRRRTVKEAVKRRAVQTDPIPFTDDDLRFRQLARRPQPMTQAAVIFVLDVSSSMDEASRQLAKSFFFWALQGIRRQHARIETAFIAHTVKAWEFSEEEFFAVRATGGTEASGAFALSLDVIN
;
A
#
# COMPACT_ATOMS: atom_id res chain seq x y z
N MET A 1 -60.44 -4.52 20.35
CA MET A 1 -59.32 -5.11 21.12
C MET A 1 -59.51 -6.62 21.08
N PRO A 2 -58.58 -7.42 20.54
CA PRO A 2 -57.13 -7.23 20.53
C PRO A 2 -56.56 -6.86 19.15
N SER A 3 -55.33 -6.39 19.17
CA SER A 3 -54.57 -5.73 18.12
C SER A 3 -53.69 -6.70 17.33
N ASP A 4 -53.87 -6.75 16.00
CA ASP A 4 -52.93 -7.38 15.07
C ASP A 4 -51.67 -6.52 14.96
N SER A 5 -50.66 -6.86 15.76
CA SER A 5 -49.32 -6.30 15.60
C SER A 5 -48.66 -6.87 14.34
N HIS A 6 -48.59 -6.04 13.31
CA HIS A 6 -47.80 -6.31 12.11
C HIS A 6 -46.31 -6.39 12.51
N ASN A 7 -45.78 -7.61 12.54
CA ASN A 7 -44.35 -7.86 12.69
C ASN A 7 -43.62 -7.43 11.40
N ARG A 8 -43.27 -6.15 11.31
CA ARG A 8 -42.30 -5.67 10.32
C ARG A 8 -40.92 -6.16 10.76
N PRO A 9 -40.15 -6.90 9.94
CA PRO A 9 -38.81 -7.29 10.32
C PRO A 9 -37.97 -6.02 10.52
N ALA A 10 -37.58 -5.77 11.76
CA ALA A 10 -36.60 -4.75 12.08
C ALA A 10 -35.32 -5.10 11.32
N ILE A 11 -34.91 -4.23 10.40
CA ILE A 11 -33.58 -4.30 9.78
C ILE A 11 -32.59 -4.15 10.94
N VAL A 12 -31.99 -5.26 11.35
CA VAL A 12 -31.06 -5.32 12.47
C VAL A 12 -29.84 -4.48 12.09
N GLN A 13 -29.56 -3.45 12.88
CA GLN A 13 -28.38 -2.58 12.77
C GLN A 13 -27.03 -3.33 12.95
N SER A 14 -27.04 -4.66 13.08
CA SER A 14 -25.85 -5.50 13.26
C SER A 14 -25.30 -6.10 11.97
N THR A 15 -25.99 -5.92 10.83
CA THR A 15 -25.49 -6.41 9.55
C THR A 15 -24.35 -5.50 9.12
N ARG A 16 -23.10 -5.98 9.23
CA ARG A 16 -21.94 -5.23 8.75
C ARG A 16 -22.15 -4.97 7.25
N TRP A 17 -21.80 -3.78 6.76
CA TRP A 17 -22.13 -3.35 5.39
C TRP A 17 -21.65 -4.31 4.29
N TYR A 18 -20.64 -5.14 4.59
CA TYR A 18 -20.09 -6.17 3.71
C TYR A 18 -20.85 -7.50 3.69
N ASP A 19 -21.80 -7.76 4.60
CA ASP A 19 -22.59 -9.00 4.61
C ASP A 19 -23.56 -9.11 3.41
N LEU A 20 -23.77 -8.00 2.70
CA LEU A 20 -24.58 -7.88 1.49
C LEU A 20 -23.87 -8.39 0.22
N PHE A 21 -22.56 -8.63 0.27
CA PHE A 21 -21.80 -9.09 -0.90
C PHE A 21 -21.81 -10.63 -1.06
N SER A 22 -21.46 -11.09 -2.26
CA SER A 22 -21.23 -12.52 -2.53
C SER A 22 -20.15 -13.07 -1.58
N ARG A 23 -20.20 -14.38 -1.27
CA ARG A 23 -19.22 -15.01 -0.35
C ARG A 23 -17.77 -14.74 -0.78
N GLY A 24 -17.48 -14.82 -2.08
CA GLY A 24 -16.14 -14.52 -2.61
C GLY A 24 -15.69 -13.08 -2.36
N ALA A 25 -16.58 -12.10 -2.58
CA ALA A 25 -16.26 -10.70 -2.30
C ALA A 25 -16.06 -10.43 -0.80
N ARG A 26 -16.83 -11.10 0.07
CA ARG A 26 -16.64 -11.04 1.53
C ARG A 26 -15.30 -11.60 1.98
N ASP A 27 -14.94 -12.78 1.48
CA ASP A 27 -13.68 -13.43 1.87
C ASP A 27 -12.48 -12.62 1.36
N TRP A 28 -12.58 -12.01 0.18
CA TRP A 28 -11.56 -11.10 -0.34
C TRP A 28 -11.39 -9.85 0.52
N LEU A 29 -12.49 -9.21 0.95
CA LEU A 29 -12.42 -8.06 1.87
C LEU A 29 -11.79 -8.42 3.21
N ARG A 30 -12.18 -9.56 3.80
CA ARG A 30 -11.59 -10.07 5.05
C ARG A 30 -10.11 -10.41 4.88
N HIS A 31 -9.73 -10.94 3.72
CA HIS A 31 -8.33 -11.21 3.40
C HIS A 31 -7.52 -9.91 3.37
N ASN A 32 -7.99 -8.90 2.65
CA ASN A 32 -7.32 -7.60 2.60
C ASN A 32 -7.21 -6.96 3.98
N GLU A 33 -8.25 -7.07 4.82
CA GLU A 33 -8.22 -6.57 6.19
C GLU A 33 -7.15 -7.27 7.05
N LYS A 34 -7.03 -8.60 6.95
CA LYS A 34 -5.98 -9.36 7.64
C LYS A 34 -4.58 -9.08 7.12
N VAL A 35 -4.43 -8.93 5.80
CA VAL A 35 -3.16 -8.52 5.20
C VAL A 35 -2.76 -7.16 5.74
N ARG A 36 -3.70 -6.21 5.78
CA ARG A 36 -3.48 -4.88 6.34
C ARG A 36 -3.09 -4.93 7.81
N GLU A 37 -3.76 -5.74 8.62
CA GLU A 37 -3.44 -5.96 10.03
C GLU A 37 -2.04 -6.58 10.22
N SER A 38 -1.68 -7.56 9.38
CA SER A 38 -0.35 -8.19 9.39
C SER A 38 0.74 -7.19 9.01
N VAL A 39 0.51 -6.37 7.98
CA VAL A 39 1.43 -5.31 7.59
C VAL A 39 1.58 -4.33 8.74
N LYS A 40 0.48 -3.85 9.34
CA LYS A 40 0.52 -2.94 10.50
C LYS A 40 1.31 -3.49 11.67
N ALA A 41 1.13 -4.77 11.98
CA ALA A 41 1.89 -5.43 13.05
C ALA A 41 3.40 -5.49 12.74
N SER A 42 3.76 -5.66 11.46
CA SER A 42 5.15 -5.71 11.01
C SER A 42 5.76 -4.35 10.68
N LEU A 43 4.97 -3.28 10.53
CA LEU A 43 5.45 -1.94 10.13
C LEU A 43 6.64 -1.44 10.97
N PRO A 44 6.65 -1.55 12.33
CA PRO A 44 7.78 -1.08 13.13
C PRO A 44 9.09 -1.79 12.79
N ASP A 45 9.02 -3.09 12.53
CA ASP A 45 10.18 -3.92 12.17
C ASP A 45 10.66 -3.61 10.74
N LEU A 46 9.72 -3.32 9.82
CA LEU A 46 10.03 -2.94 8.44
C LEU A 46 10.66 -1.55 8.34
N ILE A 47 10.18 -0.60 9.14
CA ILE A 47 10.68 0.78 9.19
C ILE A 47 12.09 0.84 9.78
N SER A 48 12.40 -0.04 10.75
CA SER A 48 13.72 -0.14 11.38
C SER A 48 14.71 -0.98 10.57
N GLY A 49 14.23 -1.79 9.62
CA GLY A 49 15.05 -2.66 8.78
C GLY A 49 16.02 -1.90 7.85
N PRO A 50 17.30 -2.30 7.77
CA PRO A 50 18.30 -1.67 6.89
C PRO A 50 18.06 -1.94 5.39
N ASP A 51 17.25 -2.95 5.06
CA ASP A 51 16.97 -3.38 3.68
C ASP A 51 16.25 -2.29 2.87
N VAL A 52 15.50 -1.40 3.53
CA VAL A 52 14.75 -0.32 2.87
C VAL A 52 15.68 0.79 2.34
N LEU A 53 16.85 0.98 2.97
CA LEU A 53 17.77 2.08 2.66
C LEU A 53 18.75 1.77 1.52
N THR A 54 18.91 0.50 1.13
CA THR A 54 20.04 0.05 0.29
C THR A 54 19.73 -0.08 -1.20
N GLN A 55 18.47 0.02 -1.65
CA GLN A 55 18.11 -0.16 -3.06
C GLN A 55 17.25 1.00 -3.59
N PRO A 56 17.67 1.72 -4.65
CA PRO A 56 16.94 2.91 -5.12
C PRO A 56 15.78 2.65 -6.09
N GLU A 57 15.82 1.61 -6.94
CA GLU A 57 14.93 1.56 -8.13
C GLU A 57 13.69 0.66 -8.00
N ASN A 58 13.63 -0.29 -7.06
CA ASN A 58 12.49 -1.21 -6.96
C ASN A 58 12.29 -1.71 -5.52
N ARG A 59 11.96 -0.79 -4.62
CA ARG A 59 11.86 -1.05 -3.18
C ARG A 59 10.63 -1.89 -2.87
N THR A 60 10.82 -3.19 -2.73
CA THR A 60 9.80 -4.10 -2.19
C THR A 60 10.13 -4.49 -0.76
N VAL A 61 9.11 -4.53 0.08
CA VAL A 61 9.21 -4.92 1.48
C VAL A 61 8.53 -6.25 1.67
N LYS A 62 9.22 -7.17 2.36
CA LYS A 62 8.78 -8.53 2.60
C LYS A 62 7.99 -8.58 3.90
N VAL A 63 6.68 -8.78 3.79
CA VAL A 63 5.79 -8.88 4.94
C VAL A 63 5.36 -10.34 5.11
N PRO A 64 5.67 -10.98 6.25
CA PRO A 64 5.12 -12.29 6.54
C PRO A 64 3.62 -12.17 6.78
N VAL A 65 2.84 -13.00 6.10
CA VAL A 65 1.39 -13.09 6.29
C VAL A 65 1.01 -14.51 6.62
N LYS A 66 0.18 -14.65 7.66
CA LYS A 66 -0.39 -15.95 8.05
C LYS A 66 -1.54 -16.30 7.12
N PHE A 67 -1.30 -17.23 6.21
CA PHE A 67 -2.39 -17.86 5.45
C PHE A 67 -2.96 -19.03 6.24
N LEU A 68 -4.28 -19.13 6.27
CA LEU A 68 -4.94 -20.38 6.60
C LEU A 68 -4.93 -21.21 5.32
N GLU A 69 -4.28 -22.38 5.35
CA GLU A 69 -4.45 -23.33 4.26
C GLU A 69 -5.92 -23.73 4.19
N HIS A 70 -6.47 -23.74 2.97
CA HIS A 70 -7.80 -24.30 2.76
C HIS A 70 -7.74 -25.80 3.09
N TYR A 71 -8.77 -26.30 3.77
CA TYR A 71 -8.91 -27.74 3.99
C TYR A 71 -8.89 -28.46 2.63
N ARG A 72 -7.87 -29.27 2.41
CA ARG A 72 -7.81 -30.19 1.26
C ARG A 72 -8.26 -31.56 1.71
N PHE A 73 -9.25 -32.11 1.01
CA PHE A 73 -9.55 -33.52 1.13
C PHE A 73 -8.35 -34.30 0.59
N ARG A 74 -7.64 -35.01 1.48
CA ARG A 74 -6.67 -36.01 1.08
C ARG A 74 -7.38 -37.35 1.09
N LEU A 75 -7.22 -38.12 0.01
CA LEU A 75 -7.62 -39.52 0.05
C LEU A 75 -6.72 -40.19 1.09
N SER A 76 -7.31 -40.97 2.01
CA SER A 76 -6.54 -41.77 2.95
C SER A 76 -5.63 -42.72 2.18
N ASP A 77 -4.36 -42.84 2.58
CA ASP A 77 -3.45 -43.84 2.00
C ASP A 77 -4.05 -45.24 2.15
N SER A 78 -3.78 -46.13 1.19
CA SER A 78 -4.31 -47.50 1.19
C SER A 78 -3.88 -48.35 2.39
N ASP A 79 -2.89 -47.87 3.15
CA ASP A 79 -2.32 -48.55 4.32
C ASP A 79 -2.87 -48.03 5.66
N THR A 80 -3.83 -47.09 5.62
CA THR A 80 -4.50 -46.62 6.85
C THR A 80 -5.52 -47.66 7.31
N GLN A 81 -5.08 -48.60 8.15
CA GLN A 81 -6.00 -49.48 8.87
C GLN A 81 -6.87 -48.64 9.82
N THR A 82 -8.20 -48.77 9.70
CA THR A 82 -9.16 -48.30 10.70
C THR A 82 -8.94 -49.08 12.01
N GLY A 83 -8.05 -48.58 12.85
CA GLY A 83 -7.86 -49.07 14.21
C GLY A 83 -8.82 -48.38 15.17
N VAL A 84 -9.51 -49.16 16.00
CA VAL A 84 -10.21 -48.62 17.17
C VAL A 84 -9.13 -48.29 18.21
N GLY A 85 -9.07 -47.04 18.66
CA GLY A 85 -8.10 -46.63 19.69
C GLY A 85 -8.32 -47.43 20.97
N GLN A 86 -7.44 -48.38 21.27
CA GLN A 86 -7.41 -49.07 22.56
C GLN A 86 -6.59 -48.23 23.54
N GLY A 87 -7.29 -47.40 24.31
CA GLY A 87 -6.76 -46.74 25.49
C GLY A 87 -7.87 -46.69 26.53
N GLU A 88 -7.62 -47.23 27.73
CA GLU A 88 -8.56 -47.05 28.83
C GLU A 88 -8.60 -45.56 29.22
N GLY A 89 -9.75 -44.90 29.04
CA GLY A 89 -10.00 -43.54 29.56
C GLY A 89 -10.10 -42.39 28.54
N ALA A 90 -10.33 -42.65 27.25
CA ALA A 90 -10.51 -41.59 26.26
C ALA A 90 -11.78 -40.74 26.52
N LYS A 91 -11.64 -39.41 26.51
CA LYS A 91 -12.76 -38.46 26.62
C LYS A 91 -13.10 -37.86 25.25
N PRO A 92 -14.36 -37.44 25.02
CA PRO A 92 -14.72 -36.72 23.80
C PRO A 92 -13.89 -35.43 23.65
N GLY A 93 -13.05 -35.36 22.60
CA GLY A 93 -12.15 -34.23 22.33
C GLY A 93 -10.67 -34.60 22.26
N ASP A 94 -10.28 -35.82 22.65
CA ASP A 94 -8.89 -36.26 22.60
C ASP A 94 -8.43 -36.52 21.15
N VAL A 95 -7.25 -36.00 20.80
CA VAL A 95 -6.63 -36.19 19.48
C VAL A 95 -5.92 -37.55 19.43
N LEU A 96 -6.42 -38.46 18.60
CA LEU A 96 -5.80 -39.77 18.39
C LEU A 96 -4.49 -39.62 17.60
N ARG A 97 -3.40 -40.20 18.10
CA ARG A 97 -2.08 -40.20 17.45
C ARG A 97 -1.70 -41.63 17.04
N PRO A 98 -1.05 -41.85 15.88
CA PRO A 98 -0.57 -43.18 15.50
C PRO A 98 0.41 -43.74 16.54
N ALA A 99 0.35 -45.04 16.82
CA ALA A 99 1.31 -45.71 17.70
C ALA A 99 2.71 -45.60 17.09
N ALA A 100 3.65 -44.97 17.81
CA ALA A 100 5.04 -44.88 17.38
C ALA A 100 5.72 -46.25 17.54
N PRO A 101 6.40 -46.78 16.50
CA PRO A 101 7.28 -47.94 16.67
C PRO A 101 8.42 -47.57 17.63
N GLY A 102 8.66 -48.41 18.63
CA GLY A 102 9.64 -48.16 19.68
C GLY A 102 11.04 -47.84 19.12
N GLY A 103 11.58 -46.71 19.56
CA GLY A 103 12.97 -46.30 19.32
C GLY A 103 13.36 -45.22 20.32
N ALA A 104 14.15 -45.62 21.32
CA ALA A 104 14.76 -44.71 22.29
C ALA A 104 15.85 -43.86 21.59
N GLY A 105 15.77 -42.54 21.75
CA GLY A 105 16.74 -41.58 21.25
C GLY A 105 16.45 -40.20 21.81
N ASP A 106 17.19 -39.85 22.87
CA ASP A 106 17.28 -38.53 23.46
C ASP A 106 17.94 -37.53 22.49
N GLY A 107 17.45 -36.30 22.47
CA GLY A 107 17.86 -35.26 21.52
C GLY A 107 16.69 -34.41 21.04
N GLY A 108 16.14 -33.59 21.93
CA GLY A 108 15.07 -32.64 21.63
C GLY A 108 15.46 -31.62 20.56
N ALA A 109 15.17 -31.94 19.31
CA ALA A 109 14.87 -30.97 18.27
C ALA A 109 13.36 -30.78 18.25
N GLY A 110 12.88 -29.56 18.52
CA GLY A 110 11.45 -29.27 18.56
C GLY A 110 10.76 -29.69 17.26
N THR A 111 9.96 -30.74 17.31
CA THR A 111 9.00 -31.13 16.26
C THR A 111 7.78 -30.21 16.30
N GLY A 112 8.01 -28.91 16.27
CA GLY A 112 6.99 -27.96 15.83
C GLY A 112 6.95 -28.04 14.33
N GLU A 113 5.79 -28.36 13.76
CA GLU A 113 5.56 -28.25 12.33
C GLU A 113 5.91 -26.80 11.95
N GLY A 114 7.03 -26.62 11.24
CA GLY A 114 7.47 -25.30 10.79
C GLY A 114 6.36 -24.73 9.93
N GLY A 115 5.62 -23.77 10.48
CA GLY A 115 4.54 -23.13 9.75
C GLY A 115 5.09 -22.56 8.46
N LEU A 116 4.44 -22.86 7.34
CA LEU A 116 4.74 -22.20 6.07
C LEU A 116 4.41 -20.71 6.24
N GLU A 117 5.44 -19.90 6.45
CA GLU A 117 5.31 -18.45 6.49
C GLU A 117 5.37 -17.95 5.05
N PHE A 118 4.22 -17.49 4.57
CA PHE A 118 4.17 -16.89 3.24
C PHE A 118 4.63 -15.44 3.35
N VAL A 119 5.62 -15.09 2.54
CA VAL A 119 6.14 -13.74 2.46
C VAL A 119 5.52 -13.06 1.25
N LEU A 120 4.80 -11.96 1.48
CA LEU A 120 4.30 -11.10 0.42
C LEU A 120 5.27 -9.94 0.21
N GLU A 121 5.51 -9.59 -1.06
CA GLU A 121 6.31 -8.43 -1.43
C GLU A 121 5.37 -7.25 -1.73
N PHE A 122 5.49 -6.18 -0.94
CA PHE A 122 4.73 -4.95 -1.10
C PHE A 122 5.62 -3.82 -1.61
N LYS A 123 5.07 -2.90 -2.40
CA LYS A 123 5.80 -1.67 -2.73
C LYS A 123 5.84 -0.75 -1.51
N VAL A 124 6.93 -0.02 -1.37
CA VAL A 124 7.05 1.04 -0.36
C VAL A 124 5.90 2.06 -0.45
N ASP A 125 5.44 2.36 -1.67
CA ASP A 125 4.29 3.25 -1.91
C ASP A 125 3.00 2.78 -1.23
N ASP A 126 2.71 1.47 -1.27
CA ASP A 126 1.50 0.90 -0.67
C ASP A 126 1.55 1.00 0.87
N ILE A 127 2.75 0.81 1.43
CA ILE A 127 3.00 0.95 2.87
C ILE A 127 2.85 2.40 3.31
N LEU A 128 3.36 3.36 2.52
CA LEU A 128 3.23 4.79 2.80
C LEU A 128 1.78 5.23 2.83
N ASP A 129 0.96 4.79 1.86
CA ASP A 129 -0.46 5.10 1.82
C ASP A 129 -1.17 4.59 3.10
N TRP A 130 -0.82 3.39 3.57
CA TRP A 130 -1.37 2.86 4.82
C TRP A 130 -0.87 3.59 6.07
N LEU A 131 0.41 3.95 6.11
CA LEU A 131 1.00 4.71 7.21
C LEU A 131 0.36 6.11 7.31
N TRP A 132 0.15 6.77 6.18
CA TRP A 132 -0.49 8.09 6.13
C TRP A 132 -1.98 8.04 6.46
N GLU A 133 -2.70 6.99 6.06
CA GLU A 133 -4.08 6.78 6.50
C GLU A 133 -4.16 6.59 8.02
N GLU A 134 -3.20 5.89 8.63
CA GLU A 134 -3.17 5.66 10.07
C GLU A 134 -2.75 6.88 10.89
N LEU A 135 -1.82 7.69 10.37
CA LEU A 135 -1.37 8.91 11.04
C LEU A 135 -2.36 10.08 10.87
N GLU A 136 -3.41 9.91 10.07
CA GLU A 136 -4.44 10.92 9.79
C GLU A 136 -3.84 12.32 9.53
N LEU A 137 -2.70 12.37 8.83
CA LEU A 137 -1.96 13.61 8.69
C LEU A 137 -2.78 14.61 7.86
N PRO A 138 -2.98 15.84 8.37
CA PRO A 138 -3.67 16.87 7.59
C PRO A 138 -2.84 17.19 6.35
N ASN A 139 -3.51 17.43 5.23
CA ASN A 139 -2.81 17.89 4.04
C ASN A 139 -2.14 19.23 4.32
N LEU A 140 -0.92 19.41 3.81
CA LEU A 140 -0.22 20.70 3.88
C LEU A 140 -1.08 21.77 3.20
N GLU A 141 -1.37 22.85 3.92
CA GLU A 141 -2.17 23.95 3.38
C GLU A 141 -1.44 24.56 2.17
N PRO A 142 -2.10 24.68 1.01
CA PRO A 142 -1.49 25.30 -0.15
C PRO A 142 -1.23 26.77 0.15
N LYS A 143 0.05 27.16 0.25
CA LYS A 143 0.42 28.58 0.32
C LYS A 143 0.00 29.26 -0.98
N SER A 144 -0.67 30.39 -0.83
CA SER A 144 -1.15 31.25 -1.92
C SER A 144 0.01 32.01 -2.55
N ALA A 145 0.90 31.32 -3.25
CA ALA A 145 1.95 31.95 -4.05
C ALA A 145 1.98 31.24 -5.41
N ASP A 146 1.80 32.05 -6.47
CA ASP A 146 1.80 31.72 -7.90
C ASP A 146 2.10 30.25 -8.20
N SER A 147 1.07 29.41 -8.15
CA SER A 147 1.15 28.08 -8.75
C SER A 147 1.37 28.31 -10.23
N MET A 148 2.61 28.14 -10.70
CA MET A 148 2.87 28.10 -12.13
C MET A 148 2.01 26.99 -12.73
N ASP A 149 0.95 27.39 -13.42
CA ASP A 149 0.03 26.47 -14.05
C ASP A 149 0.75 25.72 -15.15
N HIS A 150 1.13 24.46 -14.89
CA HIS A 150 1.48 23.56 -15.97
C HIS A 150 0.18 23.08 -16.63
N PRO A 151 -0.02 23.31 -17.94
CA PRO A 151 -1.20 22.82 -18.62
C PRO A 151 -1.11 21.31 -18.77
N GLU A 152 -1.80 20.56 -17.91
CA GLU A 152 -2.02 19.13 -18.13
C GLU A 152 -3.20 18.93 -19.08
N TYR A 153 -3.06 17.95 -19.97
CA TYR A 153 -4.12 17.57 -20.90
C TYR A 153 -5.08 16.59 -20.22
N VAL A 154 -6.18 17.10 -19.71
CA VAL A 154 -7.25 16.27 -19.14
C VAL A 154 -8.22 15.87 -20.24
N ARG A 155 -8.69 14.60 -20.19
CA ARG A 155 -9.71 14.08 -21.11
C ARG A 155 -11.09 14.64 -20.75
N GLU A 156 -11.35 15.86 -21.19
CA GLU A 156 -12.60 16.57 -20.94
C GLU A 156 -13.26 16.93 -22.28
N GLY A 157 -14.54 16.60 -22.42
CA GLY A 157 -15.32 16.94 -23.62
C GLY A 157 -15.38 15.86 -24.71
N ILE A 158 -16.33 16.07 -25.60
CA ILE A 158 -16.62 15.17 -26.72
C ILE A 158 -16.88 16.02 -27.94
N ASP A 159 -16.21 15.65 -29.03
CA ASP A 159 -16.39 16.29 -30.33
C ASP A 159 -16.89 15.25 -31.34
N ARG A 160 -17.57 15.71 -32.39
CA ARG A 160 -17.99 14.87 -33.51
C ARG A 160 -16.82 14.57 -34.46
N ARG A 161 -15.76 15.37 -34.40
CA ARG A 161 -14.57 15.23 -35.24
C ARG A 161 -13.31 15.15 -34.38
N GLY A 162 -12.35 14.33 -34.80
CA GLY A 162 -11.09 14.19 -34.09
C GLY A 162 -10.21 13.05 -34.63
N PRO A 163 -9.01 12.87 -34.07
CA PRO A 163 -8.11 11.78 -34.47
C PRO A 163 -8.73 10.40 -34.16
N ARG A 164 -8.61 9.44 -35.08
CA ARG A 164 -9.15 8.07 -34.91
C ARG A 164 -8.69 7.38 -33.62
N ALA A 165 -7.50 7.69 -33.14
CA ALA A 165 -6.96 7.19 -31.87
C ALA A 165 -7.80 7.59 -30.64
N ARG A 166 -8.56 8.69 -30.71
CA ARG A 166 -9.39 9.21 -29.60
C ARG A 166 -10.88 8.86 -29.74
N LEU A 167 -11.23 7.98 -30.68
CA LEU A 167 -12.62 7.58 -30.91
C LEU A 167 -13.19 6.85 -29.68
N ASP A 168 -14.25 7.40 -29.10
CA ASP A 168 -15.04 6.72 -28.08
C ASP A 168 -16.01 5.76 -28.76
N ARG A 169 -15.58 4.50 -28.92
CA ARG A 169 -16.37 3.45 -29.57
C ARG A 169 -17.73 3.25 -28.90
N ARG A 170 -17.79 3.26 -27.57
CA ARG A 170 -19.03 3.00 -26.82
C ARG A 170 -20.06 4.10 -27.07
N ARG A 171 -19.63 5.37 -27.00
CA ARG A 171 -20.53 6.51 -27.26
C ARG A 171 -20.92 6.60 -28.74
N THR A 172 -19.99 6.34 -29.65
CA THR A 172 -20.24 6.31 -31.10
C THR A 172 -21.34 5.29 -31.46
N VAL A 173 -21.24 4.06 -30.93
CA VAL A 173 -22.27 3.03 -31.12
C VAL A 173 -23.60 3.47 -30.53
N LYS A 174 -23.60 4.09 -29.34
CA LYS A 174 -24.82 4.59 -28.70
C LYS A 174 -25.54 5.63 -29.54
N GLU A 175 -24.81 6.56 -30.16
CA GLU A 175 -25.38 7.58 -31.04
C GLU A 175 -25.90 6.97 -32.35
N ALA A 176 -25.17 6.02 -32.94
CA ALA A 176 -25.64 5.28 -34.11
C ALA A 176 -26.93 4.49 -33.82
N VAL A 177 -27.08 3.88 -32.63
CA VAL A 177 -28.32 3.20 -32.23
C VAL A 177 -29.47 4.20 -32.07
N LYS A 178 -29.23 5.35 -31.43
CA LYS A 178 -30.26 6.39 -31.27
C LYS A 178 -30.76 6.92 -32.61
N ARG A 179 -29.86 7.20 -33.56
CA ARG A 179 -30.23 7.64 -34.92
C ARG A 179 -31.05 6.58 -35.64
N ARG A 180 -30.61 5.32 -35.56
CA ARG A 180 -31.31 4.18 -36.18
C ARG A 180 -32.70 3.95 -35.62
N ALA A 181 -32.93 4.25 -34.34
CA ALA A 181 -34.26 4.11 -33.74
C ALA A 181 -35.31 5.08 -34.33
N VAL A 182 -34.89 6.16 -34.99
CA VAL A 182 -35.78 7.18 -35.57
C VAL A 182 -35.98 7.00 -37.08
N GLN A 183 -35.08 6.29 -37.75
CA GLN A 183 -35.03 6.18 -39.22
C GLN A 183 -35.55 4.81 -39.69
N THR A 184 -36.35 4.81 -40.76
CA THR A 184 -37.05 3.62 -41.28
C THR A 184 -36.15 2.68 -42.09
N ASP A 185 -35.01 3.16 -42.61
CA ASP A 185 -33.96 2.33 -43.24
C ASP A 185 -32.57 2.96 -43.03
N PRO A 186 -31.94 2.72 -41.88
CA PRO A 186 -30.76 3.50 -41.51
C PRO A 186 -29.44 2.78 -41.78
N ILE A 187 -28.50 3.53 -42.36
CA ILE A 187 -27.11 3.10 -42.59
C ILE A 187 -26.43 2.74 -41.25
N PRO A 188 -25.59 1.68 -41.18
CA PRO A 188 -25.02 1.19 -39.91
C PRO A 188 -24.21 2.22 -39.11
N PHE A 189 -23.35 2.99 -39.77
CA PHE A 189 -22.56 4.08 -39.17
C PHE A 189 -22.44 5.23 -40.16
N THR A 190 -22.59 6.45 -39.65
CA THR A 190 -22.34 7.70 -40.39
C THR A 190 -21.32 8.55 -39.65
N ASP A 191 -20.65 9.48 -40.33
CA ASP A 191 -19.68 10.39 -39.71
C ASP A 191 -20.29 11.23 -38.57
N ASP A 192 -21.60 11.51 -38.62
CA ASP A 192 -22.34 12.20 -37.57
C ASP A 192 -22.50 11.39 -36.27
N ASP A 193 -22.31 10.07 -36.32
CA ASP A 193 -22.37 9.20 -35.15
C ASP A 193 -21.04 9.20 -34.37
N LEU A 194 -19.94 9.59 -35.02
CA LEU A 194 -18.61 9.53 -34.44
C LEU A 194 -18.50 10.47 -33.23
N ARG A 195 -17.92 9.98 -32.15
CA ARG A 195 -17.65 10.76 -30.93
C ARG A 195 -16.20 10.56 -30.54
N PHE A 196 -15.45 11.64 -30.49
CA PHE A 196 -14.03 11.67 -30.15
C PHE A 196 -13.85 12.32 -28.78
N ARG A 197 -12.97 11.76 -27.96
CA ARG A 197 -12.58 12.34 -26.68
C ARG A 197 -11.68 13.55 -26.93
N GLN A 198 -12.09 14.72 -26.46
CA GLN A 198 -11.22 15.88 -26.50
C GLN A 198 -10.23 15.86 -25.33
N LEU A 199 -9.10 16.53 -25.54
CA LEU A 199 -8.18 16.89 -24.48
C LEU A 199 -8.34 18.39 -24.26
N ALA A 200 -8.81 18.77 -23.08
CA ALA A 200 -8.80 20.15 -22.66
C ALA A 200 -7.52 20.39 -21.84
N ARG A 201 -6.94 21.58 -21.99
CA ARG A 201 -5.88 22.03 -21.08
C ARG A 201 -6.55 22.57 -19.83
N ARG A 202 -6.32 21.92 -18.69
CA ARG A 202 -6.71 22.45 -17.39
C ARG A 202 -5.45 22.98 -16.71
N PRO A 203 -5.41 24.24 -16.28
CA PRO A 203 -4.42 24.66 -15.31
C PRO A 203 -4.68 23.86 -14.04
N GLN A 204 -3.73 23.03 -13.64
CA GLN A 204 -3.77 22.37 -12.34
C GLN A 204 -2.80 23.13 -11.44
N PRO A 205 -3.28 23.71 -10.32
CA PRO A 205 -2.39 24.39 -9.40
C PRO A 205 -1.41 23.36 -8.85
N MET A 206 -0.14 23.49 -9.22
CA MET A 206 0.91 22.67 -8.64
C MET A 206 1.45 23.41 -7.43
N THR A 207 1.39 22.77 -6.26
CA THR A 207 2.14 23.21 -5.10
C THR A 207 3.61 22.83 -5.31
N GLN A 208 4.46 23.83 -5.52
CA GLN A 208 5.91 23.63 -5.48
C GLN A 208 6.36 23.74 -4.02
N ALA A 209 7.09 22.72 -3.56
CA ALA A 209 7.69 22.71 -2.22
C ALA A 209 9.19 22.49 -2.35
N ALA A 210 9.97 23.29 -1.62
CA ALA A 210 11.38 23.03 -1.38
C ALA A 210 11.52 22.43 0.02
N VAL A 211 12.20 21.29 0.14
CA VAL A 211 12.41 20.60 1.41
C VAL A 211 13.90 20.42 1.64
N ILE A 212 14.40 20.95 2.75
CA ILE A 212 15.80 20.82 3.15
C ILE A 212 15.88 19.81 4.30
N PHE A 213 16.58 18.72 4.06
CA PHE A 213 16.86 17.70 5.06
C PHE A 213 18.20 18.00 5.72
N VAL A 214 18.20 18.17 7.04
CA VAL A 214 19.41 18.44 7.81
C VAL A 214 19.63 17.29 8.80
N LEU A 215 20.72 16.54 8.61
CA LEU A 215 21.12 15.44 9.50
C LEU A 215 22.31 15.87 10.36
N ASP A 216 22.22 15.59 11.66
CA ASP A 216 23.39 15.63 12.55
C ASP A 216 24.18 14.32 12.40
N VAL A 217 25.49 14.43 12.22
CA VAL A 217 26.40 13.28 12.09
C VAL A 217 27.51 13.34 13.14
N SER A 218 27.33 14.16 14.17
CA SER A 218 28.26 14.33 15.27
C SER A 218 28.42 13.06 16.12
N SER A 219 29.44 13.08 16.98
CA SER A 219 29.74 11.96 17.88
C SER A 219 28.71 11.76 19.00
N SER A 220 27.76 12.69 19.21
CA SER A 220 26.67 12.49 20.17
C SER A 220 25.53 11.62 19.62
N MET A 221 25.51 11.35 18.31
CA MET A 221 24.54 10.45 17.71
C MET A 221 25.09 9.02 17.63
N ASP A 222 24.58 8.16 18.51
CA ASP A 222 24.80 6.72 18.49
C ASP A 222 24.35 6.11 17.14
N GLU A 223 24.91 4.95 16.78
CA GLU A 223 24.58 4.27 15.50
C GLU A 223 23.08 3.98 15.39
N ALA A 224 22.43 3.57 16.49
CA ALA A 224 21.00 3.30 16.52
C ALA A 224 20.17 4.57 16.26
N SER A 225 20.52 5.70 16.91
CA SER A 225 19.85 6.99 16.71
C SER A 225 20.05 7.52 15.29
N ARG A 226 21.24 7.31 14.72
CA ARG A 226 21.59 7.67 13.34
C ARG A 226 20.79 6.84 12.34
N GLN A 227 20.67 5.54 12.56
CA GLN A 227 19.84 4.66 11.74
C GLN A 227 18.36 5.06 11.81
N LEU A 228 17.85 5.35 13.02
CA LEU A 228 16.48 5.83 13.21
C LEU A 228 16.24 7.15 12.48
N ALA A 229 17.15 8.13 12.59
CA ALA A 229 17.04 9.40 11.89
C ALA A 229 17.04 9.23 10.37
N LYS A 230 17.90 8.34 9.84
CA LYS A 230 17.93 8.00 8.41
C LYS A 230 16.63 7.33 7.95
N SER A 231 16.10 6.36 8.71
CA SER A 231 14.80 5.76 8.44
C SER A 231 13.70 6.82 8.45
N PHE A 232 13.68 7.72 9.44
CA PHE A 232 12.70 8.80 9.50
C PHE A 232 12.76 9.71 8.27
N PHE A 233 13.94 10.21 7.91
CA PHE A 233 14.10 11.07 6.73
C PHE A 233 13.73 10.35 5.43
N PHE A 234 14.04 9.06 5.34
CA PHE A 234 13.63 8.25 4.22
C PHE A 234 12.10 8.22 4.08
N TRP A 235 11.37 7.84 5.14
CA TRP A 235 9.91 7.74 5.09
C TRP A 235 9.25 9.10 4.88
N ALA A 236 9.78 10.16 5.51
CA ALA A 236 9.32 11.52 5.29
C ALA A 236 9.50 11.95 3.83
N LEU A 237 10.66 11.69 3.22
CA LEU A 237 10.92 12.00 1.82
C LEU A 237 9.95 11.29 0.88
N GLN A 238 9.73 9.99 1.08
CA GLN A 238 8.80 9.24 0.24
C GLN A 238 7.34 9.72 0.43
N GLY A 239 6.94 10.01 1.67
CA GLY A 239 5.62 10.56 1.98
C GLY A 239 5.38 11.94 1.37
N ILE A 240 6.39 12.81 1.37
CA ILE A 240 6.31 14.13 0.74
C ILE A 240 6.25 13.99 -0.78
N ARG A 241 7.09 13.15 -1.39
CA ARG A 241 7.05 12.81 -2.83
C ARG A 241 5.71 12.27 -3.29
N ARG A 242 4.99 11.55 -2.42
CA ARG A 242 3.64 11.05 -2.69
C ARG A 242 2.60 12.17 -2.71
N GLN A 243 2.73 13.16 -1.82
CA GLN A 243 1.73 14.24 -1.66
C GLN A 243 1.92 15.37 -2.67
N HIS A 244 3.15 15.70 -3.04
CA HIS A 244 3.46 16.81 -3.95
C HIS A 244 4.06 16.30 -5.26
N ALA A 245 3.45 16.71 -6.37
CA ALA A 245 3.87 16.31 -7.71
C ALA A 245 5.26 16.86 -8.11
N ARG A 246 5.69 17.98 -7.51
CA ARG A 246 7.00 18.58 -7.76
C ARG A 246 7.61 19.10 -6.46
N ILE A 247 8.72 18.49 -6.06
CA ILE A 247 9.50 18.88 -4.89
C ILE A 247 10.95 19.05 -5.30
N GLU A 248 11.57 20.11 -4.80
CA GLU A 248 13.01 20.29 -4.84
C GLU A 248 13.58 19.94 -3.46
N THR A 249 14.58 19.06 -3.44
CA THR A 249 15.15 18.53 -2.19
C THR A 249 16.62 18.87 -2.09
N ALA A 250 17.05 19.36 -0.93
CA ALA A 250 18.46 19.54 -0.59
C ALA A 250 18.80 18.72 0.65
N PHE A 251 19.96 18.06 0.64
CA PHE A 251 20.41 17.21 1.75
C PHE A 251 21.68 17.78 2.35
N ILE A 252 21.62 18.11 3.64
CA ILE A 252 22.71 18.72 4.39
C ILE A 252 23.05 17.82 5.56
N ALA A 253 24.34 17.49 5.72
CA ALA A 253 24.83 16.81 6.90
C ALA A 253 25.82 17.71 7.64
N HIS A 254 25.74 17.77 8.97
CA HIS A 254 26.57 18.66 9.77
C HIS A 254 27.27 17.97 10.94
N THR A 255 28.42 18.54 11.29
CA THR A 255 29.16 18.31 12.54
C THR A 255 29.51 19.68 13.10
N VAL A 256 30.78 20.10 13.03
CA VAL A 256 31.25 21.49 13.21
C VAL A 256 31.11 22.29 11.91
N LYS A 257 31.25 21.60 10.76
CA LYS A 257 30.99 22.16 9.44
C LYS A 257 29.78 21.45 8.82
N ALA A 258 29.10 22.13 7.91
CA ALA A 258 28.00 21.58 7.13
C ALA A 258 28.45 21.34 5.69
N TRP A 259 27.93 20.27 5.09
CA TRP A 259 28.16 19.91 3.70
C TRP A 259 26.84 19.53 3.05
N GLU A 260 26.73 19.86 1.76
CA GLU A 260 25.64 19.40 0.90
C GLU A 260 26.02 18.05 0.27
N PHE A 261 25.07 17.14 0.20
CA PHE A 261 25.22 15.80 -0.36
C PHE A 261 24.10 15.49 -1.34
N SER A 262 24.34 14.51 -2.22
CA SER A 262 23.26 13.86 -2.97
C SER A 262 22.39 12.99 -2.06
N GLU A 263 21.20 12.58 -2.54
CA GLU A 263 20.29 11.69 -1.78
C GLU A 263 20.98 10.40 -1.35
N GLU A 264 21.71 9.75 -2.26
CA GLU A 264 22.40 8.48 -1.98
C GLU A 264 23.52 8.65 -0.95
N GLU A 265 24.33 9.70 -1.10
CA GLU A 265 25.41 10.00 -0.17
C GLU A 265 24.87 10.36 1.21
N PHE A 266 23.80 11.14 1.31
CA PHE A 266 23.20 11.53 2.59
C PHE A 266 22.84 10.33 3.47
N PHE A 267 22.26 9.28 2.89
CA PHE A 267 21.94 8.05 3.62
C PHE A 267 23.16 7.16 3.90
N ALA A 268 24.23 7.29 3.12
CA ALA A 268 25.48 6.54 3.34
C ALA A 268 26.47 7.24 4.29
N VAL A 269 26.38 8.57 4.45
CA VAL A 269 27.36 9.39 5.17
C VAL A 269 27.53 8.93 6.61
N ARG A 270 28.79 8.86 7.03
CA ARG A 270 29.24 8.68 8.40
C ARG A 270 30.33 9.71 8.66
N ALA A 271 30.12 10.53 9.67
CA ALA A 271 31.12 11.43 10.19
C ALA A 271 31.26 11.21 11.70
N THR A 272 32.39 11.69 12.21
CA THR A 272 32.73 11.73 13.62
C THR A 272 33.33 13.10 13.91
N GLY A 273 32.84 13.78 14.94
CA GLY A 273 33.26 15.14 15.26
C GLY A 273 32.32 15.80 16.26
N GLY A 274 32.66 17.02 16.67
CA GLY A 274 31.79 17.84 17.52
C GLY A 274 30.50 18.28 16.82
N THR A 275 29.61 18.91 17.59
CA THR A 275 28.29 19.32 17.14
C THR A 275 28.18 20.85 17.16
N GLU A 276 27.94 21.46 16.00
CA GLU A 276 27.63 22.88 15.87
C GLU A 276 26.52 23.09 14.83
N ALA A 277 25.30 23.39 15.31
CA ALA A 277 24.13 23.52 14.44
C ALA A 277 24.14 24.82 13.59
N SER A 278 24.93 25.82 13.97
CA SER A 278 25.01 27.12 13.28
C SER A 278 25.42 26.97 11.81
N GLY A 279 26.38 26.08 11.52
CA GLY A 279 26.88 25.82 10.18
C GLY A 279 25.82 25.22 9.26
N ALA A 280 24.91 24.41 9.81
CA ALA A 280 23.82 23.82 9.04
C ALA A 280 22.82 24.88 8.58
N PHE A 281 22.40 25.78 9.48
CA PHE A 281 21.46 26.84 9.13
C PHE A 281 22.05 27.85 8.13
N ALA A 282 23.34 28.15 8.25
CA ALA A 282 24.03 29.03 7.30
C ALA A 282 24.05 28.43 5.90
N LEU A 283 24.38 27.14 5.77
CA LEU A 283 24.36 26.44 4.48
C LEU A 283 22.93 26.31 3.93
N SER A 284 21.94 26.01 4.78
CA SER A 284 20.53 25.98 4.34
C SER A 284 20.07 27.32 3.78
N LEU A 285 20.54 28.43 4.34
CA LEU A 285 20.20 29.77 3.85
C LEU A 285 20.91 30.10 2.53
N ASP A 286 22.13 29.58 2.33
CA ASP A 286 22.86 29.70 1.06
C ASP A 286 22.15 28.90 -0.06
N VAL A 287 21.65 27.70 0.25
CA VAL A 287 20.89 26.86 -0.71
C VAL A 287 19.55 27.49 -1.11
N ILE A 288 18.95 28.33 -0.26
CA ILE A 288 17.66 29.00 -0.54
C ILE A 288 17.85 30.21 -1.47
N ASN A 289 19.00 30.89 -1.42
CA ASN A 289 19.26 32.16 -2.11
C ASN A 289 19.81 31.96 -3.52
#